data_AF-A0A936VVV6-F1
#
_entry.id   AF-A0A936VVV6-F1
#
_cell.length_a   1.000
_cell.length_b   1.000
_cell.length_c   1.000
_cell.angle_alpha   90.00
_cell.angle_beta   90.00
_cell.angle_gamma   90.00
#
_symmetry.space_group_name_H-M   'P 1'
#
loop_
_entity.id
_entity.type
_entity.pdbx_description
1 polymer ?
#
loop_
_entity_poly.entity_id
_entity_poly.type
_entity_poly.pdbx_seq_one_letter_code
_entity_poly.pdbx_strand_id
1 'polypeptide(L)'
;MTNFTILTEEVGEMARYISRIYGEQSFKNPEDEITAKNNLKDEMADVLFVLCCLANQMNIDLEDAMKENMQKKTQRDKLRHIANEKLKG
;
A
#
# COMPACT_ATOMS: atom_id res chain seq x y z
N MET A 1 19.90 -2.09 6.86
CA MET A 1 19.58 -2.50 5.47
C MET A 1 18.72 -3.74 5.40
N THR A 2 18.75 -4.66 6.38
CA THR A 2 17.85 -5.83 6.45
C THR A 2 16.36 -5.47 6.30
N ASN A 3 15.90 -4.41 6.96
CA ASN A 3 14.50 -3.96 6.84
C ASN A 3 14.10 -3.55 5.41
N PHE A 4 15.03 -3.09 4.57
CA PHE A 4 14.73 -2.78 3.18
C PHE A 4 14.53 -4.05 2.34
N THR A 5 15.33 -5.08 2.60
CA THR A 5 15.15 -6.41 1.99
C THR A 5 13.81 -7.01 2.40
N ILE A 6 13.48 -6.99 3.69
CA ILE A 6 12.20 -7.49 4.21
C ILE A 6 11.05 -6.69 3.59
N LEU A 7 11.12 -5.35 3.54
CA LEU A 7 10.09 -4.52 2.90
C LEU A 7 9.85 -4.94 1.45
N THR A 8 10.91 -5.27 0.71
CA THR A 8 10.80 -5.71 -0.69
C THR A 8 10.11 -7.07 -0.80
N GLU A 9 10.37 -7.97 0.16
CA GLU A 9 9.71 -9.27 0.27
C GLU A 9 8.21 -9.11 0.52
N GLU A 10 7.81 -8.37 1.56
CA GLU A 10 6.39 -8.15 1.90
C GLU A 10 5.62 -7.46 0.75
N VAL A 11 6.27 -6.51 0.06
CA VAL A 11 5.66 -5.88 -1.13
C VAL A 11 5.46 -6.90 -2.27
N GLY A 12 6.39 -7.86 -2.43
CA GLY A 12 6.28 -8.92 -3.42
C GLY A 12 5.17 -9.93 -3.10
N GLU A 13 5.04 -10.31 -1.83
CA GLU A 13 3.93 -11.11 -1.29
C GLU A 13 2.59 -10.42 -1.56
N MET A 14 2.47 -9.15 -1.15
CA MET A 14 1.29 -8.32 -1.39
C MET A 14 0.94 -8.23 -2.89
N ALA A 15 1.93 -8.00 -3.75
CA ALA A 15 1.72 -7.90 -5.20
C ALA A 15 1.18 -9.21 -5.80
N ARG A 16 1.63 -10.37 -5.29
CA ARG A 16 1.16 -11.69 -5.71
C ARG A 16 -0.32 -11.92 -5.38
N TYR A 17 -0.80 -11.40 -4.25
CA TYR A 17 -2.23 -11.47 -3.93
C TYR A 17 -3.05 -10.48 -4.77
N ILE A 18 -2.56 -9.25 -4.96
CA ILE A 18 -3.25 -8.26 -5.81
C ILE A 18 -3.41 -8.79 -7.25
N SER A 19 -2.37 -9.39 -7.82
CA SER A 19 -2.42 -9.92 -9.20
C SER A 19 -3.45 -11.04 -9.39
N ARG A 20 -3.77 -11.79 -8.32
CA ARG A 20 -4.75 -12.87 -8.34
C ARG A 20 -6.17 -12.41 -8.01
N ILE A 21 -6.32 -11.51 -7.03
CA ILE A 21 -7.64 -11.03 -6.59
C ILE A 21 -8.21 -10.02 -7.59
N TYR A 22 -7.37 -9.13 -8.10
CA TYR A 22 -7.80 -7.98 -8.91
C TYR A 22 -7.20 -7.98 -10.32
N GLY A 23 -6.33 -8.93 -10.64
CA GLY A 23 -5.70 -9.08 -11.96
C GLY A 23 -6.18 -10.33 -12.69
N GLU A 24 -5.41 -10.73 -13.70
CA GLU A 24 -5.76 -11.84 -14.61
C GLU A 24 -5.20 -13.20 -14.14
N GLN A 25 -4.43 -13.25 -13.05
CA GLN A 25 -3.83 -14.50 -12.58
C GLN A 25 -4.85 -15.35 -11.81
N SER A 26 -4.94 -16.64 -12.16
CA SER A 26 -5.78 -17.57 -11.42
C SER A 26 -5.11 -18.09 -10.14
N PHE A 27 -5.93 -18.38 -9.12
CA PHE A 27 -5.49 -19.19 -7.98
C PHE A 27 -5.24 -20.63 -8.42
N LYS A 28 -4.25 -21.28 -7.80
CA LYS A 28 -3.94 -22.70 -8.07
C LYS A 28 -4.91 -23.62 -7.34
N ASN A 29 -5.30 -23.25 -6.11
CA ASN A 29 -6.22 -24.01 -5.27
C ASN A 29 -7.41 -23.12 -4.86
N PRO A 30 -8.64 -23.66 -4.80
CA PRO A 30 -9.81 -22.90 -4.34
C PRO A 30 -9.69 -22.38 -2.89
N GLU A 31 -8.98 -23.11 -2.02
CA GLU A 31 -8.75 -22.69 -0.63
C GLU A 31 -7.93 -21.39 -0.53
N ASP A 32 -6.98 -21.20 -1.45
CA ASP A 32 -6.16 -19.98 -1.52
C ASP A 32 -7.03 -18.76 -1.87
N GLU A 33 -8.05 -18.95 -2.72
CA GLU A 33 -8.97 -17.88 -3.12
C GLU A 33 -9.85 -17.44 -1.94
N ILE A 34 -10.35 -18.40 -1.15
CA ILE A 34 -11.20 -18.12 0.02
C ILE A 34 -10.47 -17.25 1.04
N THR A 35 -9.18 -17.51 1.24
CA THR A 35 -8.33 -16.82 2.23
C THR A 35 -7.61 -15.59 1.66
N ALA A 36 -7.57 -15.42 0.34
CA ALA A 36 -6.75 -14.42 -0.35
C ALA A 36 -6.90 -13.00 0.18
N LYS A 37 -8.14 -12.56 0.46
CA LYS A 37 -8.39 -11.19 0.99
C LYS A 37 -7.87 -11.00 2.40
N ASN A 38 -7.91 -12.04 3.24
CA ASN A 38 -7.36 -11.99 4.59
C ASN A 38 -5.83 -11.94 4.52
N ASN A 39 -5.22 -12.79 3.69
CA ASN A 39 -3.78 -12.79 3.50
C ASN A 39 -3.31 -11.42 2.95
N LEU A 40 -3.98 -10.87 1.92
CA LEU A 40 -3.66 -9.53 1.42
C LEU A 40 -3.69 -8.46 2.51
N LYS A 41 -4.69 -8.50 3.40
CA LYS A 41 -4.80 -7.56 4.51
C LYS A 41 -3.62 -7.70 5.48
N ASP A 42 -3.18 -8.92 5.74
CA ASP A 42 -2.03 -9.20 6.61
C ASP A 42 -0.72 -8.70 5.95
N GLU A 43 -0.50 -8.98 4.65
CA GLU A 43 0.65 -8.44 3.89
C GLU A 43 0.70 -6.90 3.89
N MET A 44 -0.46 -6.25 3.76
CA MET A 44 -0.54 -4.78 3.84
C MET A 44 -0.13 -4.26 5.22
N ALA A 45 -0.42 -5.00 6.28
CA ALA A 45 0.01 -4.67 7.63
C ALA A 45 1.52 -4.86 7.80
N ASP A 46 2.07 -5.95 7.27
CA ASP A 46 3.51 -6.23 7.32
C ASP A 46 4.32 -5.18 6.55
N VAL A 47 3.88 -4.79 5.35
CA VAL A 47 4.48 -3.66 4.59
C VAL A 47 4.50 -2.38 5.43
N LEU A 48 3.39 -2.03 6.08
CA LEU A 48 3.33 -0.83 6.92
C LEU A 48 4.27 -0.94 8.13
N PHE A 49 4.28 -2.09 8.80
CA PHE A 49 5.11 -2.33 9.97
C PHE A 49 6.59 -2.21 9.64
N VAL A 50 7.05 -2.86 8.58
CA VAL A 50 8.46 -2.85 8.17
C VAL A 50 8.87 -1.47 7.68
N LEU A 51 7.97 -0.73 7.01
CA LEU A 51 8.21 0.68 6.66
C LEU A 51 8.44 1.55 7.90
N CYS A 52 7.63 1.38 8.95
CA CYS A 52 7.83 2.07 10.23
C CYS A 52 9.19 1.69 10.86
N CYS A 53 9.56 0.41 10.86
CA CYS A 53 10.86 -0.04 11.34
C CYS A 53 12.02 0.59 10.55
N LEU A 54 11.88 0.73 9.23
CA LEU A 54 12.88 1.35 8.37
C LEU A 54 13.02 2.85 8.65
N ALA A 55 11.90 3.56 8.82
CA ALA A 55 11.89 4.98 9.19
C ALA A 55 12.61 5.21 10.52
N ASN A 56 12.30 4.39 11.53
CA ASN A 56 12.97 4.44 12.84
C ASN A 56 14.48 4.18 12.70
N GLN A 57 14.89 3.17 11.92
CA GLN A 57 16.31 2.88 11.68
C GLN A 57 17.07 4.05 11.03
N MET A 58 16.38 4.85 10.22
CA MET A 58 16.96 5.99 9.50
C MET A 58 16.79 7.33 10.23
N ASN A 59 16.23 7.33 11.46
CA ASN A 59 15.86 8.54 12.20
C ASN A 59 14.95 9.49 11.40
N ILE A 60 13.98 8.92 10.67
CA ILE A 60 12.97 9.66 9.92
C ILE A 60 11.70 9.74 10.77
N ASP A 61 11.23 10.96 11.04
CA ASP A 61 9.91 11.17 11.63
C ASP A 61 8.82 10.94 10.57
N LEU A 62 8.27 9.73 10.57
CA LEU A 62 7.25 9.33 9.60
C LEU A 62 5.91 10.04 9.85
N GLU A 63 5.61 10.42 11.10
CA GLU A 63 4.36 11.09 11.45
C GLU A 63 4.34 12.49 10.84
N ASP A 64 5.40 13.27 11.05
CA ASP A 64 5.51 14.61 10.50
C ASP A 64 5.62 14.58 8.97
N ALA A 65 6.36 13.63 8.40
CA ALA A 65 6.41 13.42 6.96
C ALA A 65 5.02 13.12 6.36
N MET A 66 4.18 12.32 7.04
CA MET A 66 2.81 12.04 6.62
C MET A 66 1.92 13.29 6.70
N LYS A 67 1.99 14.06 7.80
CA LYS A 67 1.21 15.30 7.97
C LYS A 67 1.50 16.29 6.83
N GLU A 68 2.78 16.53 6.53
CA GLU A 68 3.17 17.43 5.43
C GLU A 68 2.67 16.92 4.07
N ASN A 69 2.80 15.62 3.81
CA ASN A 69 2.38 15.03 2.54
C ASN A 69 0.86 15.16 2.35
N MET A 70 0.07 14.94 3.41
CA MET A 70 -1.38 15.14 3.39
C MET A 70 -1.74 16.60 3.11
N GLN A 71 -1.07 17.57 3.73
CA GLN A 71 -1.30 18.99 3.46
C GLN A 71 -0.97 19.34 2.00
N LYS A 72 0.18 18.90 1.49
CA LYS A 72 0.62 19.11 0.09
C LYS A 72 -0.39 18.52 -0.90
N LYS A 73 -0.85 17.28 -0.69
CA LYS A 73 -1.86 16.62 -1.54
C LYS A 73 -3.22 17.33 -1.46
N THR A 74 -3.65 17.72 -0.27
CA THR A 74 -4.92 18.46 -0.08
C THR A 74 -4.92 19.79 -0.84
N GLN A 75 -3.82 20.55 -0.77
CA GLN A 75 -3.69 21.80 -1.50
C GLN A 75 -3.67 21.58 -3.02
N ARG A 76 -2.90 20.58 -3.49
CA ARG A 76 -2.81 20.22 -4.92
C ARG A 76 -4.17 19.80 -5.49
N ASP A 77 -4.88 18.95 -4.78
CA ASP A 77 -6.09 18.31 -5.29
C ASP A 77 -7.38 19.11 -4.96
N LYS A 78 -7.25 20.27 -4.26
CA LYS A 78 -8.35 21.16 -3.86
C LYS A 78 -9.31 21.53 -4.99
N LEU A 79 -8.78 21.72 -6.21
CA LEU A 79 -9.57 22.05 -7.41
C LEU A 79 -9.66 20.88 -8.40
N ARG A 80 -8.90 19.80 -8.17
CA ARG A 80 -8.74 18.71 -9.15
C ARG A 80 -10.04 17.93 -9.37
N HIS A 81 -10.84 17.73 -8.32
CA HIS A 81 -12.12 17.05 -8.43
C HIS A 81 -13.26 18.00 -8.86
N ILE A 82 -13.20 19.26 -8.44
CA ILE A 82 -14.21 20.29 -8.80
C ILE A 82 -14.14 20.64 -10.30
N ALA A 83 -12.94 20.65 -10.88
CA ALA A 83 -12.72 20.96 -12.29
C ALA A 83 -12.78 19.72 -13.22
N ASN A 84 -13.02 18.51 -12.68
CA ASN A 84 -13.01 17.30 -13.48
C ASN A 84 -14.38 17.06 -14.12
N GLU A 85 -14.49 17.36 -15.41
CA GLU A 85 -15.68 17.11 -16.24
C GLU A 85 -16.16 15.65 -16.18
N LYS A 86 -15.26 14.67 -15.99
CA LYS A 86 -15.64 13.24 -15.85
C LYS A 86 -16.39 12.91 -14.55
N LEU A 87 -16.35 13.81 -13.57
CA LEU A 87 -16.99 13.65 -12.25
C LEU A 87 -18.24 14.53 -12.11
N LYS A 88 -18.54 15.38 -13.11
CA LYS A 88 -19.83 16.05 -13.22
C LYS A 88 -20.82 15.02 -13.77
N GLY A 89 -21.55 14.38 -12.87
CA GLY A 89 -22.68 13.53 -13.22
C GLY A 89 -23.77 14.32 -13.93
#